data_AF-A0A2S6HVR6-F1
#
_entry.id   AF-A0A2S6HVR6-F1
#
_cell.length_a   1.000
_cell.length_b   1.000
_cell.length_c   1.000
_cell.angle_alpha   90.00
_cell.angle_beta   90.00
_cell.angle_gamma   90.00
#
_symmetry.space_group_name_H-M   'P 1'
#
loop_
_entity.id
_entity.type
_entity.pdbx_description
1 polymer ?
#
loop_
_entity_poly.entity_id
_entity_poly.type
_entity_poly.pdbx_seq_one_letter_code
_entity_poly.pdbx_strand_id
1 'polypeptide(L)' 'MKLTMREKSRDIPVMVISESKERYGVVIGTSNDIVGILLNTGEYIDAPATAVRRIRKLKK' A
#
# COMPACT_ATOMS: atom_id res chain seq x y z
N MET A 1 15.08 25.82 -8.59
CA MET A 1 14.72 24.90 -7.48
C MET A 1 15.15 23.50 -7.87
N LYS A 2 16.04 22.89 -7.09
CA LYS A 2 16.64 21.57 -7.39
C LYS A 2 15.74 20.52 -6.77
N LEU A 3 15.07 19.70 -7.59
CA LEU A 3 14.29 18.56 -7.12
C LEU A 3 15.26 17.59 -6.44
N THR A 4 15.31 17.64 -5.11
CA THR A 4 16.10 16.74 -4.29
C THR A 4 15.69 15.31 -4.62
N MET A 5 16.69 14.47 -4.86
CA MET A 5 16.58 13.07 -5.22
C MET A 5 15.42 12.43 -4.45
N ARG A 6 14.47 11.82 -5.18
CA ARG A 6 13.40 10.99 -4.62
C ARG A 6 13.98 10.22 -3.44
N GLU A 7 13.56 10.56 -2.22
CA GLU A 7 13.67 9.62 -1.13
C GLU A 7 13.15 8.30 -1.70
N LYS A 8 13.92 7.22 -1.56
CA LYS A 8 13.39 5.87 -1.70
C LYS A 8 12.39 5.70 -0.55
N SER A 9 11.28 6.44 -0.59
CA SER A 9 10.11 6.18 0.20
C SER A 9 9.83 4.73 -0.05
N ARG A 10 9.92 3.98 1.05
CA ARG A 10 9.64 2.55 1.09
C ARG A 10 8.16 2.42 0.80
N ASP A 11 7.74 2.64 -0.44
CA ASP A 11 6.39 2.38 -0.88
C ASP A 11 6.21 0.89 -0.66
N ILE A 12 5.48 0.53 0.40
CA ILE A 12 5.28 -0.86 0.77
C ILE A 12 4.15 -1.36 -0.12
N PRO A 13 4.41 -2.15 -1.18
CA PRO A 13 3.35 -2.65 -2.03
C PRO A 13 2.52 -3.63 -1.21
N VAL A 14 1.21 -3.46 -1.28
CA VAL A 14 0.23 -4.27 -0.59
C VAL A 14 -0.86 -4.70 -1.55
N MET A 15 -1.41 -5.87 -1.26
CA MET A 15 -2.63 -6.40 -1.82
C MET A 15 -3.71 -6.36 -0.75
N VAL A 16 -4.91 -5.95 -1.14
CA VAL A 16 -6.08 -5.89 -0.26
C VAL A 16 -7.17 -6.75 -0.86
N ILE A 17 -7.79 -7.60 -0.03
CA ILE A 17 -8.95 -8.38 -0.44
C ILE A 17 -10.20 -7.62 0.04
N SER A 18 -10.97 -7.07 -0.89
CA SER A 18 -12.22 -6.37 -0.62
C SER A 18 -13.32 -6.97 -1.49
N GLU A 19 -14.39 -7.47 -0.87
CA GLU A 19 -15.57 -8.01 -1.57
C GLU A 19 -15.23 -9.00 -2.70
N SER A 20 -14.36 -9.97 -2.39
CA SER A 20 -13.89 -11.01 -3.32
C SER A 20 -13.09 -10.49 -4.52
N LYS A 21 -12.67 -9.22 -4.51
CA LYS A 21 -11.75 -8.64 -5.50
C LYS A 21 -10.41 -8.31 -4.84
N GLU A 22 -9.34 -8.71 -5.51
CA GLU A 22 -7.98 -8.31 -5.15
C GLU A 22 -7.70 -6.91 -5.70
N ARG A 23 -7.28 -6.01 -4.82
CA ARG A 23 -6.83 -4.67 -5.18
C ARG A 23 -5.39 -4.48 -4.76
N TYR A 24 -4.67 -3.65 -5.50
CA TYR A 24 -3.23 -3.45 -5.34
C TYR A 24 -2.93 -1.98 -5.08
N GLY A 25 -2.01 -1.71 -4.17
CA GLY A 25 -1.68 -0.34 -3.79
C GLY A 25 -0.41 -0.25 -2.98
N VAL A 26 -0.19 0.92 -2.40
CA VAL A 26 0.92 1.22 -1.50
C VAL A 26 0.39 1.71 -0.17
N VAL A 27 1.03 1.29 0.93
CA VAL A 27 0.69 1.81 2.26
C VAL A 27 1.09 3.27 2.35
N ILE A 28 0.14 4.12 2.74
CA ILE A 28 0.36 5.54 3.00
C ILE A 28 0.30 5.88 4.49
N GLY A 29 -0.29 5.01 5.30
CA GLY A 29 -0.38 5.19 6.75
C GLY A 29 -0.93 3.95 7.44
N THR A 30 -0.65 3.85 8.74
CA THR A 30 -1.18 2.79 9.61
C THR A 30 -1.61 3.42 10.91
N SER A 31 -2.80 3.08 11.40
CA SER A 31 -3.31 3.53 12.70
C SER A 31 -4.03 2.38 13.37
N ASN A 32 -3.54 1.96 14.53
CA ASN A 32 -4.02 0.78 15.25
C ASN A 32 -4.09 -0.44 14.32
N ASP A 33 -5.31 -0.91 14.02
CA ASP A 33 -5.59 -2.07 13.15
C ASP A 33 -6.07 -1.69 11.75
N ILE A 34 -5.97 -0.43 11.37
CA ILE A 34 -6.36 0.09 10.06
C ILE A 34 -5.11 0.50 9.28
N VAL A 35 -5.07 0.10 8.02
CA VAL A 35 -4.03 0.46 7.06
C VAL A 35 -4.67 1.34 5.98
N GLY A 36 -4.17 2.57 5.88
CA GLY A 36 -4.50 3.47 4.79
C GLY A 36 -3.66 3.12 3.55
N ILE A 37 -4.34 2.93 2.42
CA ILE A 37 -3.75 2.41 1.19
C ILE A 37 -4.14 3.30 0.03
N LEU A 38 -3.14 3.74 -0.73
CA LEU A 38 -3.33 4.37 -2.03
C LEU A 38 -3.34 3.27 -3.08
N LEU A 39 -4.50 3.02 -3.67
CA LEU A 39 -4.66 2.07 -4.75
C LEU A 39 -3.99 2.56 -6.02
N ASN A 40 -3.62 1.62 -6.89
CA ASN A 40 -3.08 1.93 -8.22
C ASN A 40 -4.06 2.70 -9.13
N THR A 41 -5.36 2.72 -8.79
CA THR A 41 -6.39 3.55 -9.44
C THR A 41 -6.30 5.04 -9.05
N GLY A 42 -5.51 5.38 -8.03
CA GLY A 42 -5.46 6.71 -7.43
C GLY A 42 -6.49 6.93 -6.31
N GLU A 43 -7.30 5.90 -6.00
CA GLU A 43 -8.25 5.92 -4.90
C GLU A 43 -7.58 5.64 -3.55
N TYR A 44 -8.13 6.22 -2.50
CA TYR A 44 -7.71 6.00 -1.12
C TYR A 44 -8.70 5.07 -0.44
N ILE A 45 -8.19 4.03 0.21
CA ILE A 45 -9.02 3.13 1.02
C ILE A 45 -8.40 2.91 2.39
N ASP A 46 -9.26 2.74 3.38
CA ASP A 46 -8.90 2.25 4.70
C ASP A 46 -9.32 0.78 4.79
N ALA A 47 -8.35 -0.09 5.07
CA ALA A 47 -8.59 -1.52 5.17
C ALA A 47 -8.10 -2.04 6.52
N PRO A 48 -8.81 -3.01 7.14
CA PRO A 48 -8.31 -3.66 8.33
C PRO A 48 -7.01 -4.41 8.00
N ALA A 49 -6.03 -4.36 8.90
CA ALA A 49 -4.70 -4.96 8.69
C ALA A 49 -4.78 -6.47 8.35
N THR A 50 -5.82 -7.17 8.82
CA THR A 50 -6.09 -8.57 8.52
C THR A 50 -6.44 -8.84 7.05
N ALA A 51 -7.02 -7.86 6.36
CA ALA A 51 -7.35 -7.93 4.94
C ALA A 51 -6.20 -7.47 4.02
N VAL A 52 -5.10 -7.00 4.60
CA VAL A 52 -3.96 -6.42 3.88
C VAL A 52 -2.78 -7.38 3.90
N ARG A 53 -2.31 -7.76 2.71
CA ARG A 53 -1.13 -8.60 2.53
C ARG A 53 -0.01 -7.81 1.90
N ARG A 54 1.15 -7.79 2.55
CA ARG A 54 2.37 -7.19 1.99
C ARG A 54 2.91 -8.04 0.86
N ILE A 55 3.12 -7.41 -0.30
CA ILE A 55 3.77 -8.04 -1.44
C ILE A 55 5.27 -7.94 -1.23
N ARG A 56 5.95 -9.09 -1.13
CA ARG A 56 7.41 -9.14 -1.12
C ARG A 56 7.87 -9.56 -2.51
N LYS A 57 8.78 -8.81 -3.13
CA LYS A 57 9.52 -9.33 -4.29
C LYS A 57 10.37 -10.50 -3.79
N LEU A 58 10.16 -11.71 -4.33
CA LEU A 58 11.16 -12.77 -4.16
C LEU A 58 12.47 -12.23 -4.73
N LYS A 59 13.53 -12.19 -3.91
CA LYS A 59 14.88 -12.02 -4.45
C LYS A 59 15.19 -13.30 -5.23
N LYS A 60 15.41 -13.15 -6.54
CA LYS A 60 16.00 -14.19 -7.38
C LYS A 60 17.43 -14.47 -6.90
#